data_AF-A0A960G1G8-F1
#
_entry.id   AF-A0A960G1G8-F1
#
_cell.length_a   1.000
_cell.length_b   1.000
_cell.length_c   1.000
_cell.angle_alpha   90.00
_cell.angle_beta   90.00
_cell.angle_gamma   90.00
#
_symmetry.space_group_name_H-M   'P 1'
#
loop_
_entity.id
_entity.type
_entity.pdbx_description
1 polymer ?
#
loop_
_entity_poly.entity_id
_entity_poly.type
_entity_poly.pdbx_seq_one_letter_code
_entity_poly.pdbx_strand_id
1 'polypeptide(L)'
;MSNRFARIGLSTALGVGLVAGVGVGTAVPAQAKTVVACVKKSNGKVKVLTTKKKQMKKCKKGWKKVSWNQTGATGPTGPVGPTGAQGPSQLVKDGTGKPLGKFLGIYPAGLPIISVLIDGGAYLYYPDGKVLPLGGASPSFKTNTCNGTPYVESTSAQTTAFLVGSVGGPTRVVYRPSSPTLGPTSAWAFTATTENAVNVQTYALNNAGVCTAEVGLFTGTLITLQQVTAPPDVPGPLTID
;
A
#
# COMPACT_ATOMS: atom_id res chain seq x y z
N MET A 1 -7.58 23.28 28.34
CA MET A 1 -8.22 22.95 27.04
C MET A 1 -7.59 21.67 26.51
N SER A 2 -8.35 20.57 26.49
CA SER A 2 -7.86 19.27 26.00
C SER A 2 -8.23 19.14 24.52
N ASN A 3 -7.22 19.16 23.63
CA ASN A 3 -7.42 18.97 22.20
C ASN A 3 -7.77 17.50 21.94
N ARG A 4 -9.05 17.26 21.63
CA ARG A 4 -9.55 15.97 21.13
C ARG A 4 -9.32 15.91 19.62
N PHE A 5 -8.47 14.98 19.17
CA PHE A 5 -8.39 14.50 17.78
C PHE A 5 -7.99 13.01 17.85
N ALA A 6 -8.50 12.06 17.08
CA ALA A 6 -9.57 12.00 16.11
C ALA A 6 -10.07 10.54 16.10
N ARG A 7 -11.38 10.31 16.19
CA ARG A 7 -11.97 9.00 15.90
C ARG A 7 -12.06 8.88 14.38
N ILE A 8 -11.26 7.99 13.78
CA ILE A 8 -11.37 7.68 12.35
C ILE A 8 -12.60 6.78 12.16
N GLY A 9 -13.76 7.40 12.01
CA GLY A 9 -14.97 6.76 11.50
C GLY A 9 -15.10 7.14 10.02
N LEU A 10 -14.72 6.24 9.11
CA LEU A 10 -14.89 6.47 7.68
C LEU A 10 -16.31 6.06 7.27
N SER A 11 -17.20 7.03 7.17
CA SER A 11 -18.55 6.84 6.64
C SER A 11 -18.48 6.61 5.13
N THR A 12 -18.87 5.41 4.69
CA THR A 12 -19.06 5.06 3.28
C THR A 12 -20.31 5.74 2.74
N ALA A 13 -20.14 6.72 1.85
CA ALA A 13 -21.21 7.21 0.98
C ALA A 13 -20.97 6.69 -0.45
N LEU A 14 -21.87 5.82 -0.89
CA LEU A 14 -21.97 5.30 -2.25
C LEU A 14 -22.30 6.45 -3.23
N GLY A 15 -21.40 6.71 -4.18
CA GLY A 15 -21.66 7.56 -5.34
C GLY A 15 -21.40 6.79 -6.63
N VAL A 16 -22.44 6.19 -7.21
CA VAL A 16 -22.39 5.60 -8.56
C VAL A 16 -22.65 6.70 -9.57
N GLY A 17 -21.58 7.20 -10.18
CA GLY A 17 -21.63 8.11 -11.33
C GLY A 17 -21.41 7.36 -12.64
N LEU A 18 -22.47 7.28 -13.45
CA LEU A 18 -22.42 6.86 -14.85
C LEU A 18 -21.67 7.91 -15.70
N VAL A 19 -20.63 7.50 -16.43
CA VAL A 19 -20.26 8.12 -17.72
C VAL A 19 -19.78 7.03 -18.68
N ALA A 20 -20.50 6.92 -19.79
CA ALA A 20 -20.23 6.03 -20.92
C ALA A 20 -19.06 6.53 -21.77
N GLY A 21 -18.30 5.61 -22.36
CA GLY A 21 -17.21 5.93 -23.30
C GLY A 21 -16.54 4.66 -23.85
N VAL A 22 -17.34 3.81 -24.47
CA VAL A 22 -16.93 2.52 -25.05
C VAL A 22 -16.13 2.75 -26.33
N GLY A 23 -14.80 2.73 -26.23
CA GLY A 23 -13.89 2.58 -27.38
C GLY A 23 -13.64 1.11 -27.70
N VAL A 24 -14.70 0.32 -27.91
CA VAL A 24 -14.54 -1.06 -28.40
C VAL A 24 -14.30 -0.98 -29.89
N GLY A 25 -13.04 -1.15 -30.29
CA GLY A 25 -12.70 -1.49 -31.66
C GLY A 25 -13.50 -2.75 -32.02
N THR A 26 -14.50 -2.61 -32.87
CA THR A 26 -15.26 -3.73 -33.40
C THR A 26 -14.32 -4.54 -34.28
N ALA A 27 -13.65 -5.52 -33.68
CA ALA A 27 -13.04 -6.60 -34.42
C ALA A 27 -14.16 -7.25 -35.23
N VAL A 28 -14.21 -6.94 -36.52
CA VAL A 28 -15.06 -7.63 -37.49
C VAL A 28 -14.82 -9.11 -37.27
N PRO A 29 -15.85 -9.94 -36.95
CA PRO A 29 -15.62 -11.36 -36.86
C PRO A 29 -15.23 -11.80 -38.27
N ALA A 30 -13.93 -12.04 -38.47
CA ALA A 30 -13.44 -12.76 -39.62
C ALA A 30 -14.12 -14.12 -39.55
N GLN A 31 -15.19 -14.30 -40.32
CA GLN A 31 -15.84 -15.59 -40.45
C GLN A 31 -14.76 -16.54 -40.93
N ALA A 32 -14.24 -17.36 -40.03
CA ALA A 32 -13.15 -18.29 -40.31
C ALA A 32 -13.63 -19.19 -41.45
N LYS A 33 -13.13 -18.94 -42.66
CA LYS A 33 -13.46 -19.76 -43.83
C LYS A 33 -12.71 -21.07 -43.64
N THR A 34 -13.36 -22.07 -43.05
CA THR A 34 -12.83 -23.43 -43.04
C THR A 34 -12.67 -23.88 -44.49
N VAL A 35 -11.42 -24.11 -44.90
CA VAL A 35 -11.12 -24.64 -46.23
C VAL A 35 -11.26 -26.14 -46.14
N VAL A 36 -12.09 -26.70 -47.02
CA VAL A 36 -12.29 -28.15 -47.11
C VAL A 36 -11.66 -28.63 -48.41
N ALA A 37 -10.85 -29.68 -48.34
CA ALA A 37 -10.28 -30.32 -49.51
C ALA A 37 -10.46 -31.86 -49.46
N CYS A 38 -10.38 -32.47 -50.63
CA CYS A 38 -10.32 -33.92 -50.79
C CYS A 38 -8.94 -34.30 -51.31
N VAL A 39 -8.28 -35.26 -50.66
CA VAL A 39 -6.96 -35.78 -51.02
C VAL A 39 -7.08 -37.22 -51.50
N LYS A 40 -6.61 -37.55 -52.70
CA LYS A 40 -6.67 -38.92 -53.24
C LYS A 40 -5.72 -39.81 -52.46
N LYS A 41 -6.22 -40.92 -51.91
CA LYS A 41 -5.40 -41.83 -51.09
C LYS A 41 -4.25 -42.48 -51.85
N SER A 42 -4.43 -42.72 -53.16
CA SER A 42 -3.46 -43.47 -53.97
C SER A 42 -2.22 -42.67 -54.37
N ASN A 43 -2.30 -41.33 -54.43
CA ASN A 43 -1.21 -40.51 -54.97
C ASN A 43 -1.18 -39.07 -54.43
N GLY A 44 -1.95 -38.76 -53.39
CA GLY A 44 -1.92 -37.44 -52.74
C GLY A 44 -2.53 -36.29 -53.54
N LYS A 45 -3.12 -36.50 -54.74
CA LYS A 45 -3.75 -35.40 -55.50
C LYS A 45 -4.78 -34.68 -54.65
N VAL A 46 -4.71 -33.35 -54.56
CA VAL A 46 -5.60 -32.53 -53.73
C VAL A 46 -6.62 -31.79 -54.61
N LYS A 47 -7.88 -31.78 -54.16
CA LYS A 47 -8.96 -30.96 -54.74
C LYS A 47 -9.64 -30.15 -53.65
N VAL A 48 -9.46 -28.83 -53.68
CA VAL A 48 -10.13 -27.90 -52.75
C VAL A 48 -11.59 -27.72 -53.16
N LEU A 49 -12.49 -27.82 -52.19
CA LEU A 49 -13.93 -27.66 -52.39
C LEU A 49 -14.28 -26.18 -52.20
N THR A 50 -14.73 -25.54 -53.28
CA THR A 50 -15.27 -24.17 -53.22
C THR A 50 -16.80 -24.23 -53.12
N THR A 51 -17.39 -23.45 -52.21
CA THR A 51 -18.85 -23.42 -51.93
C THR A 51 -19.73 -22.94 -53.10
N LYS A 52 -19.14 -22.39 -54.18
CA LYS A 52 -19.88 -21.81 -55.33
C LYS A 52 -20.38 -22.82 -56.37
N LYS A 53 -19.97 -24.09 -56.34
CA LYS A 53 -20.52 -25.13 -57.24
C LYS A 53 -21.14 -26.26 -56.41
N LYS A 54 -22.47 -26.44 -56.50
CA LYS A 54 -23.28 -27.46 -55.80
C LYS A 54 -22.85 -28.93 -56.02
N GLN A 55 -21.83 -29.19 -56.84
CA GLN A 55 -21.48 -30.51 -57.36
C GLN A 55 -20.46 -31.31 -56.52
N MET A 56 -19.91 -30.78 -55.42
CA MET A 56 -19.00 -31.56 -54.57
C MET A 56 -19.17 -31.30 -53.08
N LYS A 57 -20.27 -31.78 -52.49
CA LYS A 57 -20.45 -31.83 -51.02
C LYS A 57 -19.70 -33.01 -50.36
N LYS A 58 -19.27 -34.02 -51.13
CA LYS A 58 -18.60 -35.23 -50.64
C LYS A 58 -17.39 -35.58 -51.51
N CYS A 59 -16.33 -36.10 -50.89
CA CYS A 59 -15.17 -36.62 -51.62
C CYS A 59 -15.55 -37.92 -52.36
N LYS A 60 -15.05 -38.10 -53.58
CA LYS A 60 -15.26 -39.34 -54.36
C LYS A 60 -14.61 -40.54 -53.66
N LYS A 61 -15.13 -41.76 -53.88
CA LYS A 61 -14.52 -43.01 -53.39
C LYS A 61 -13.02 -43.06 -53.75
N GLY A 62 -12.18 -43.41 -52.78
CA GLY A 62 -10.71 -43.35 -52.91
C GLY A 62 -10.06 -42.02 -52.51
N TRP A 63 -10.82 -41.04 -52.01
CA TRP A 63 -10.33 -39.75 -51.53
C TRP A 63 -10.67 -39.54 -50.05
N LYS A 64 -9.82 -38.86 -49.29
CA LYS A 64 -9.98 -38.51 -47.89
C LYS A 64 -10.29 -37.02 -47.77
N LYS A 65 -11.31 -36.67 -46.97
CA LYS A 65 -11.65 -35.27 -46.66
C LYS A 65 -10.65 -34.73 -45.63
N VAL A 66 -10.15 -33.53 -45.86
CA VAL A 66 -9.34 -32.76 -44.91
C VAL A 66 -9.91 -31.35 -44.80
N SER A 67 -9.79 -30.74 -43.64
CA SER A 67 -10.22 -29.36 -43.43
C SER A 67 -9.29 -28.67 -42.45
N TRP A 68 -8.99 -27.39 -42.72
CA TRP A 68 -8.19 -26.55 -41.84
C TRP A 68 -8.74 -25.12 -41.84
N ASN A 69 -8.41 -24.38 -40.78
CA ASN A 69 -8.75 -22.97 -40.65
C ASN A 69 -7.57 -22.12 -41.16
N GLN A 70 -7.88 -20.92 -41.68
CA GLN A 70 -6.89 -20.06 -42.33
C GLN A 70 -6.01 -19.28 -41.35
N THR A 71 -6.39 -19.21 -40.07
CA THR A 71 -5.66 -18.50 -39.02
C THR A 71 -5.41 -19.44 -37.84
N GLY A 72 -4.15 -19.53 -37.39
CA GLY A 72 -3.80 -20.23 -36.15
C GLY A 72 -4.31 -19.48 -34.92
N ALA A 73 -4.32 -20.13 -33.75
CA ALA A 73 -4.68 -19.46 -32.51
C ALA A 73 -3.72 -18.29 -32.22
N THR A 74 -4.24 -17.18 -31.70
CA THR A 74 -3.42 -16.08 -31.18
C THR A 74 -2.46 -16.64 -30.11
N GLY A 75 -1.18 -16.29 -30.20
CA GLY A 75 -0.18 -16.70 -29.20
C GLY A 75 -0.49 -16.16 -27.80
N PRO A 76 0.11 -16.73 -26.74
CA PRO A 76 -0.06 -16.21 -25.39
C PRO A 76 0.46 -14.77 -25.30
N THR A 77 -0.15 -13.96 -24.43
CA THR A 77 0.38 -12.66 -24.06
C THR A 77 1.83 -12.83 -23.59
N GLY A 78 2.74 -11.98 -24.10
CA GLY A 78 4.13 -11.98 -23.65
C GLY A 78 4.24 -11.75 -22.13
N PRO A 79 5.38 -12.11 -21.50
CA PRO A 79 5.60 -11.82 -20.10
C PRO A 79 5.50 -10.31 -19.85
N VAL A 80 5.05 -9.94 -18.65
CA VAL A 80 5.12 -8.55 -18.19
C VAL A 80 6.58 -8.10 -18.24
N GLY A 81 6.85 -6.91 -18.77
CA GLY A 81 8.20 -6.35 -18.80
C GLY A 81 8.79 -6.22 -17.38
N PRO A 82 10.13 -6.15 -17.25
CA PRO A 82 10.75 -5.92 -15.95
C PRO A 82 10.25 -4.61 -15.34
N THR A 83 10.08 -4.59 -14.02
CA THR A 83 9.84 -3.34 -13.28
C THR A 83 10.97 -2.36 -13.57
N GLY A 84 10.63 -1.09 -13.83
CA GLY A 84 11.63 -0.04 -14.10
C GLY A 84 12.62 0.12 -12.95
N ALA A 85 13.82 0.63 -13.25
CA ALA A 85 14.81 0.94 -12.24
C ALA A 85 14.22 1.94 -11.21
N GLN A 86 14.45 1.68 -9.92
CA GLN A 86 14.11 2.64 -8.87
C GLN A 86 14.89 3.93 -9.12
N GLY A 87 14.20 5.08 -9.13
CA GLY A 87 14.86 6.39 -9.29
C GLY A 87 15.92 6.63 -8.20
N PRO A 88 16.86 7.56 -8.41
CA PRO A 88 17.85 7.90 -7.40
C PRO A 88 17.13 8.23 -6.09
N SER A 89 17.51 7.54 -5.01
CA SER A 89 16.95 7.79 -3.68
C SER A 89 17.37 9.19 -3.27
N GLN A 90 16.40 10.12 -3.25
CA GLN A 90 16.67 11.46 -2.75
C GLN A 90 17.07 11.40 -1.28
N LEU A 91 18.07 12.21 -0.90
CA LEU A 91 18.56 12.28 0.48
C LEU A 91 18.12 13.60 1.10
N VAL A 92 17.72 13.52 2.36
CA VAL A 92 17.49 14.70 3.19
C VAL A 92 18.81 15.02 3.89
N LYS A 93 19.23 16.28 3.83
CA LYS A 93 20.38 16.81 4.56
C LYS A 93 19.94 17.80 5.63
N ASP A 94 20.71 17.87 6.71
CA ASP A 94 20.56 18.92 7.71
C ASP A 94 21.15 20.26 7.22
N GLY A 95 20.97 21.32 8.00
CA GLY A 95 21.46 22.67 7.70
C GLY A 95 22.99 22.79 7.67
N THR A 96 23.72 21.74 8.07
CA THR A 96 25.19 21.65 7.92
C THR A 96 25.60 20.90 6.65
N GLY A 97 24.64 20.38 5.89
CA GLY A 97 24.85 19.56 4.70
C GLY A 97 25.08 18.08 4.99
N LYS A 98 24.97 17.64 6.25
CA LYS A 98 25.15 16.24 6.63
C LYS A 98 23.92 15.42 6.24
N PRO A 99 24.07 14.22 5.67
CA PRO A 99 22.94 13.33 5.40
C PRO A 99 22.18 12.97 6.68
N LEU A 100 20.87 13.19 6.68
CA LEU A 100 19.94 12.83 7.74
C LEU A 100 19.28 11.47 7.47
N GLY A 101 18.81 11.23 6.26
CA GLY A 101 18.12 10.00 5.88
C GLY A 101 17.55 10.05 4.47
N LYS A 102 16.80 9.01 4.07
CA LYS A 102 16.18 8.97 2.73
C LYS A 102 14.88 9.75 2.72
N PHE A 103 14.67 10.55 1.68
CA PHE A 103 13.43 11.27 1.47
C PHE A 103 12.28 10.30 1.15
N LEU A 104 11.18 10.38 1.91
CA LEU A 104 9.97 9.58 1.69
C LEU A 104 8.81 10.42 1.10
N GLY A 105 8.86 11.74 1.23
CA GLY A 105 7.82 12.63 0.72
C GLY A 105 7.60 13.87 1.58
N ILE A 106 6.61 14.67 1.20
CA ILE A 106 6.19 15.87 1.93
C ILE A 106 4.74 15.70 2.37
N TYR A 107 4.46 15.98 3.64
CA TYR A 107 3.12 16.12 4.18
C TYR A 107 2.72 17.62 4.17
N PRO A 108 1.72 18.02 3.36
CA PRO A 108 1.31 19.42 3.26
C PRO A 108 0.42 19.83 4.44
N ALA A 109 0.94 20.66 5.35
CA ALA A 109 0.20 21.16 6.52
C ALA A 109 0.29 22.69 6.68
N GLY A 110 0.35 23.42 5.57
CA GLY A 110 0.63 24.87 5.53
C GLY A 110 2.13 25.22 5.59
N LEU A 111 2.95 24.30 6.11
CA LEU A 111 4.40 24.25 5.94
C LEU A 111 4.78 22.87 5.40
N PRO A 112 5.87 22.73 4.62
CA PRO A 112 6.30 21.44 4.11
C PRO A 112 6.87 20.61 5.24
N ILE A 113 6.16 19.56 5.67
CA ILE A 113 6.67 18.62 6.65
C ILE A 113 7.35 17.49 5.90
N ILE A 114 8.63 17.28 6.18
CA ILE A 114 9.47 16.38 5.40
C ILE A 114 9.43 15.00 6.07
N SER A 115 9.04 13.98 5.31
CA SER A 115 9.09 12.59 5.75
C SER A 115 10.44 11.98 5.40
N VAL A 116 11.12 11.44 6.40
CA VAL A 116 12.49 10.94 6.30
C VAL A 116 12.56 9.52 6.84
N LEU A 117 13.13 8.60 6.05
CA LEU A 117 13.46 7.25 6.49
C LEU A 117 14.84 7.25 7.17
N ILE A 118 14.85 6.90 8.45
CA ILE A 118 16.05 6.80 9.30
C ILE A 118 15.99 5.45 10.01
N ASP A 119 17.03 4.62 9.88
CA ASP A 119 17.13 3.30 10.52
C ASP A 119 15.87 2.43 10.36
N GLY A 120 15.28 2.47 9.16
CA GLY A 120 14.08 1.72 8.83
C GLY A 120 12.77 2.25 9.44
N GLY A 121 12.78 3.43 10.06
CA GLY A 121 11.59 4.14 10.55
C GLY A 121 11.32 5.44 9.79
N ALA A 122 10.05 5.73 9.51
CA ALA A 122 9.62 7.00 8.93
C ALA A 122 9.37 8.01 10.05
N TYR A 123 10.06 9.15 9.95
CA TYR A 123 9.96 10.25 10.89
C TYR A 123 9.61 11.53 10.14
N LEU A 124 8.81 12.37 10.78
CA LEU A 124 8.37 13.64 10.21
C LEU A 124 9.21 14.75 10.82
N TYR A 125 9.69 15.65 9.98
CA TYR A 125 10.50 16.79 10.39
C TYR A 125 9.84 18.09 9.93
N TYR A 126 9.88 19.08 10.79
CA TYR A 126 9.73 20.46 10.36
C TYR A 126 10.94 20.87 9.49
N PRO A 127 10.77 21.88 8.62
CA PRO A 127 11.88 22.40 7.81
C PRO A 127 13.08 22.89 8.63
N ASP A 128 12.88 23.27 9.89
CA ASP A 128 13.93 23.73 10.80
C ASP A 128 14.73 22.59 11.48
N GLY A 129 14.45 21.33 11.11
CA GLY A 129 15.16 20.16 11.62
C GLY A 129 14.60 19.58 12.92
N LYS A 130 13.43 20.04 13.38
CA LYS A 130 12.74 19.49 14.56
C LYS A 130 11.87 18.28 14.22
N VAL A 131 12.00 17.20 15.00
CA VAL A 131 11.16 16.01 14.84
C VAL A 131 9.72 16.30 15.26
N LEU A 132 8.75 15.97 14.43
CA LEU A 132 7.34 16.24 14.66
C LEU A 132 6.60 14.95 15.07
N PRO A 133 5.92 14.92 16.23
CA PRO A 133 5.03 13.82 16.63
C PRO A 133 3.68 13.94 15.90
N LEU A 134 3.68 13.90 14.57
CA LEU A 134 2.45 14.06 13.79
C LEU A 134 1.53 12.86 14.00
N GLY A 135 0.33 13.11 14.56
CA GLY A 135 -0.60 12.07 14.99
C GLY A 135 -0.21 11.33 16.28
N GLY A 136 0.91 11.71 16.91
CA GLY A 136 1.51 11.02 18.04
C GLY A 136 1.03 11.51 19.39
N ALA A 137 -0.17 11.08 19.80
CA ALA A 137 -0.44 10.95 21.22
C ALA A 137 0.55 9.91 21.80
N SER A 138 0.89 10.06 23.08
CA SER A 138 1.64 9.02 23.80
C SER A 138 1.06 7.63 23.50
N PRO A 139 1.88 6.57 23.42
CA PRO A 139 1.32 5.23 23.52
C PRO A 139 0.56 5.09 24.84
N SER A 140 -0.39 4.16 24.87
CA SER A 140 -1.15 3.83 26.06
C SER A 140 -0.33 2.86 26.92
N PHE A 141 -0.46 2.99 28.24
CA PHE A 141 0.18 2.16 29.24
C PHE A 141 -0.86 1.63 30.20
N LYS A 142 -0.62 0.46 30.79
CA LYS A 142 -1.47 -0.10 31.85
C LYS A 142 -1.06 0.35 33.25
N THR A 143 0.04 1.10 33.38
CA THR A 143 0.58 1.59 34.64
C THR A 143 0.41 3.11 34.74
N ASN A 144 0.12 3.61 35.94
CA ASN A 144 -0.01 5.04 36.21
C ASN A 144 1.32 5.82 36.21
N THR A 145 2.42 5.14 35.91
CA THR A 145 3.75 5.72 35.73
C THR A 145 4.17 5.78 34.26
N CYS A 146 3.33 5.27 33.34
CA CYS A 146 3.62 5.21 31.90
C CYS A 146 4.94 4.49 31.60
N ASN A 147 5.20 3.44 32.37
CA ASN A 147 6.37 2.59 32.26
C ASN A 147 5.95 1.16 31.84
N GLY A 148 6.93 0.39 31.38
CA GLY A 148 6.73 -0.98 30.92
C GLY A 148 6.26 -1.04 29.47
N THR A 149 5.45 -2.03 29.15
CA THR A 149 4.99 -2.27 27.77
C THR A 149 4.09 -1.14 27.28
N PRO A 150 4.43 -0.44 26.19
CA PRO A 150 3.57 0.52 25.53
C PRO A 150 2.61 -0.18 24.56
N TYR A 151 1.44 0.42 24.35
CA TYR A 151 0.38 -0.13 23.51
C TYR A 151 -0.20 0.91 22.56
N VAL A 152 -0.72 0.42 21.43
CA VAL A 152 -1.73 1.14 20.63
C VAL A 152 -3.08 0.47 20.88
N GLU A 153 -4.08 1.28 21.18
CA GLU A 153 -5.46 0.87 21.34
C GLU A 153 -6.17 0.75 20.00
N SER A 154 -6.91 -0.35 19.79
CA SER A 154 -7.76 -0.55 18.62
C SER A 154 -9.09 -1.17 19.03
N THR A 155 -10.19 -0.63 18.49
CA THR A 155 -11.55 -1.16 18.68
C THR A 155 -12.10 -1.83 17.42
N SER A 156 -11.29 -1.92 16.35
CA SER A 156 -11.68 -2.47 15.05
C SER A 156 -10.73 -3.60 14.63
N ALA A 157 -11.29 -4.73 14.22
CA ALA A 157 -10.51 -5.86 13.70
C ALA A 157 -9.68 -5.48 12.46
N GLN A 158 -10.24 -4.66 11.56
CA GLN A 158 -9.54 -4.17 10.36
C GLN A 158 -8.36 -3.28 10.73
N THR A 159 -8.56 -2.37 11.70
CA THR A 159 -7.48 -1.50 12.20
C THR A 159 -6.40 -2.34 12.87
N THR A 160 -6.77 -3.30 13.71
CA THR A 160 -5.82 -4.23 14.33
C THR A 160 -5.02 -4.99 13.27
N ALA A 161 -5.66 -5.52 12.24
CA ALA A 161 -4.99 -6.22 11.15
C ALA A 161 -4.01 -5.30 10.38
N PHE A 162 -4.41 -4.05 10.13
CA PHE A 162 -3.54 -3.07 9.49
C PHE A 162 -2.30 -2.72 10.33
N LEU A 163 -2.49 -2.49 11.64
CA LEU A 163 -1.40 -2.14 12.56
C LEU A 163 -0.44 -3.32 12.77
N VAL A 164 -0.95 -4.55 12.93
CA VAL A 164 -0.12 -5.76 13.00
C VAL A 164 0.58 -6.04 11.66
N GLY A 165 -0.07 -5.75 10.54
CA GLY A 165 0.56 -5.83 9.22
C GLY A 165 1.68 -4.79 8.99
N SER A 166 1.78 -3.77 9.83
CA SER A 166 2.83 -2.74 9.76
C SER A 166 4.13 -3.14 10.46
N VAL A 167 4.17 -4.32 11.10
CA VAL A 167 5.35 -4.84 11.82
C VAL A 167 6.52 -5.03 10.85
N GLY A 168 7.71 -4.57 11.27
CA GLY A 168 8.90 -4.54 10.43
C GLY A 168 8.89 -3.46 9.35
N GLY A 169 7.77 -2.74 9.18
CA GLY A 169 7.67 -1.60 8.29
C GLY A 169 8.19 -0.29 8.91
N PRO A 170 8.09 0.82 8.16
CA PRO A 170 8.61 2.11 8.59
C PRO A 170 7.71 2.83 9.60
N THR A 171 6.49 2.36 9.85
CA THR A 171 5.54 3.03 10.74
C THR A 171 6.10 3.11 12.17
N ARG A 172 6.02 4.31 12.77
CA ARG A 172 6.42 4.57 14.15
C ARG A 172 5.31 5.31 14.89
N VAL A 173 5.13 4.98 16.16
CA VAL A 173 4.48 5.88 17.12
C VAL A 173 5.56 6.79 17.65
N VAL A 174 5.37 8.11 17.55
CA VAL A 174 6.37 9.11 17.97
C VAL A 174 5.73 10.05 18.97
N TYR A 175 6.35 10.23 20.12
CA TYR A 175 5.89 11.14 21.16
C TYR A 175 7.01 12.08 21.55
N ARG A 176 6.68 13.34 21.84
CA ARG A 176 7.55 14.26 22.55
C ARG A 176 6.71 15.24 23.36
N PRO A 177 7.14 15.63 24.59
CA PRO A 177 6.53 16.74 25.29
C PRO A 177 6.63 18.02 24.45
N SER A 178 5.58 18.84 24.46
CA SER A 178 5.51 20.10 23.73
C SER A 178 5.34 21.31 24.63
N SER A 179 5.18 21.11 25.94
CA SER A 179 5.01 22.16 26.94
C SER A 179 5.85 21.88 28.19
N PRO A 180 6.51 22.89 28.79
CA PRO A 180 6.55 24.30 28.36
C PRO A 180 7.47 24.53 27.15
N THR A 181 8.39 23.60 26.90
CA THR A 181 9.27 23.60 25.74
C THR A 181 9.23 22.24 25.08
N LEU A 182 9.70 22.19 23.85
CA LEU A 182 9.76 20.97 23.09
C LEU A 182 10.81 20.02 23.69
N GLY A 183 10.34 18.89 24.24
CA GLY A 183 11.13 17.92 24.99
C GLY A 183 11.81 16.87 24.10
N PRO A 184 12.42 15.85 24.72
CA PRO A 184 13.05 14.74 24.01
C PRO A 184 12.01 13.93 23.23
N THR A 185 12.47 13.32 22.14
CA THR A 185 11.65 12.47 21.28
C THR A 185 11.78 11.01 21.70
N SER A 186 10.63 10.32 21.79
CA SER A 186 10.53 8.89 21.98
C SER A 186 9.82 8.27 20.78
N ALA A 187 10.23 7.07 20.39
CA ALA A 187 9.67 6.36 19.26
C ALA A 187 9.47 4.88 19.58
N TRP A 188 8.43 4.29 18.99
CA TRP A 188 8.14 2.88 19.11
C TRP A 188 7.74 2.27 17.76
N ALA A 189 8.18 1.04 17.53
CA ALA A 189 7.77 0.22 16.41
C ALA A 189 6.62 -0.72 16.81
N PHE A 190 5.78 -1.07 15.83
CA PHE A 190 4.73 -2.05 16.01
C PHE A 190 5.31 -3.46 16.16
N THR A 191 4.69 -4.26 17.02
CA THR A 191 4.97 -5.69 17.11
C THR A 191 3.73 -6.51 16.73
N ALA A 192 3.90 -7.81 16.51
CA ALA A 192 2.80 -8.70 16.17
C ALA A 192 1.97 -9.12 17.40
N THR A 193 2.42 -8.81 18.62
CA THR A 193 1.78 -9.27 19.85
C THR A 193 0.61 -8.38 20.21
N THR A 194 -0.55 -9.00 20.38
CA THR A 194 -1.81 -8.36 20.76
C THR A 194 -2.37 -8.95 22.05
N GLU A 195 -3.19 -8.16 22.72
CA GLU A 195 -3.88 -8.53 23.94
C GLU A 195 -5.33 -8.03 23.89
N ASN A 196 -6.28 -8.85 24.33
CA ASN A 196 -7.66 -8.40 24.50
C ASN A 196 -7.79 -7.71 25.86
N ALA A 197 -8.30 -6.48 25.84
CA ALA A 197 -8.59 -5.69 27.03
C ALA A 197 -10.11 -5.57 27.21
N VAL A 198 -10.57 -5.75 28.45
CA VAL A 198 -11.96 -5.54 28.85
C VAL A 198 -11.96 -4.71 30.11
N ASN A 199 -12.56 -3.51 30.05
CA ASN A 199 -12.64 -2.56 31.15
C ASN A 199 -11.29 -2.25 31.82
N VAL A 200 -10.24 -2.06 31.02
CA VAL A 200 -8.88 -1.77 31.51
C VAL A 200 -8.68 -0.26 31.62
N GLN A 201 -8.19 0.23 32.77
CA GLN A 201 -7.74 1.61 32.88
C GLN A 201 -6.38 1.77 32.17
N THR A 202 -6.33 2.64 31.17
CA THR A 202 -5.09 2.99 30.46
C THR A 202 -4.62 4.38 30.84
N TYR A 203 -3.34 4.65 30.58
CA TYR A 203 -2.64 5.88 30.93
C TYR A 203 -1.79 6.33 29.75
N ALA A 204 -1.67 7.64 29.55
CA ALA A 204 -0.88 8.24 28.48
C ALA A 204 -0.11 9.46 29.00
N LEU A 205 1.06 9.72 28.42
CA LEU A 205 1.82 10.94 28.66
C LEU A 205 1.11 12.12 27.98
N ASN A 206 0.83 13.17 28.76
CA ASN A 206 0.25 14.41 28.23
C ASN A 206 1.31 15.30 27.56
N ASN A 207 0.94 16.49 27.11
CA ASN A 207 1.88 17.41 26.44
C ASN A 207 3.06 17.89 27.31
N ALA A 208 2.97 17.73 28.63
CA ALA A 208 4.04 18.07 29.57
C ALA A 208 4.91 16.87 29.99
N GLY A 209 4.71 15.69 29.39
CA GLY A 209 5.44 14.48 29.80
C GLY A 209 4.90 13.82 31.06
N VAL A 210 3.74 14.24 31.57
CA VAL A 210 3.16 13.68 32.79
C VAL A 210 2.23 12.54 32.43
N CYS A 211 2.41 11.39 33.09
CA CYS A 211 1.52 10.25 32.94
C CYS A 211 0.15 10.55 33.56
N THR A 212 -0.90 10.43 32.76
CA THR A 212 -2.27 10.72 33.18
C THR A 212 -3.20 9.59 32.78
N ALA A 213 -4.19 9.29 33.62
CA ALA A 213 -5.22 8.31 33.29
C ALA A 213 -6.00 8.77 32.06
N GLU A 214 -6.19 7.87 31.10
CA GLU A 214 -7.07 8.11 29.98
C GLU A 214 -8.53 8.09 30.44
N VAL A 215 -9.38 8.86 29.75
CA VAL A 215 -10.76 9.04 30.18
C VAL A 215 -11.58 7.79 29.86
N GLY A 216 -12.03 7.11 30.92
CA GLY A 216 -12.82 5.90 30.83
C GLY A 216 -11.97 4.63 30.81
N LEU A 217 -12.65 3.49 30.83
CA LEU A 217 -11.99 2.18 30.75
C LEU A 217 -11.99 1.71 29.29
N PHE A 218 -10.85 1.21 28.83
CA PHE A 218 -10.67 0.68 27.50
C PHE A 218 -11.20 -0.76 27.39
N THR A 219 -11.96 -1.03 26.32
CA THR A 219 -12.35 -2.37 25.89
C THR A 219 -12.07 -2.51 24.39
N GLY A 220 -11.26 -3.49 24.03
CA GLY A 220 -10.79 -3.67 22.65
C GLY A 220 -9.51 -4.49 22.59
N THR A 221 -8.70 -4.26 21.55
CA THR A 221 -7.40 -4.90 21.39
C THR A 221 -6.29 -3.90 21.67
N LEU A 222 -5.34 -4.30 22.52
CA LEU A 222 -4.07 -3.63 22.75
C LEU A 222 -3.01 -4.27 21.86
N ILE A 223 -2.37 -3.49 20.98
CA ILE A 223 -1.24 -3.93 20.18
C ILE A 223 0.03 -3.46 20.87
N THR A 224 0.91 -4.39 21.24
CA THR A 224 2.15 -4.02 21.94
C THR A 224 3.13 -3.34 21.00
N LEU A 225 3.84 -2.37 21.56
CA LEU A 225 4.86 -1.58 20.89
C LEU A 225 6.24 -1.92 21.47
N GLN A 226 7.28 -1.82 20.65
CA GLN A 226 8.66 -1.94 21.08
C GLN A 226 9.35 -0.59 20.99
N GLN A 227 10.00 -0.15 22.07
CA GLN A 227 10.76 1.10 22.06
C GLN A 227 11.96 0.98 21.11
N VAL A 228 12.15 2.01 20.30
CA VAL A 228 13.28 2.14 19.37
C VAL A 228 13.95 3.49 19.57
N THR A 229 15.17 3.62 19.06
CA THR A 229 15.89 4.89 19.09
C THR A 229 15.16 5.91 18.21
N ALA A 230 14.66 6.97 18.82
CA ALA A 230 14.16 8.12 18.08
C ALA A 230 15.32 8.93 17.51
N PRO A 231 15.19 9.49 16.30
CA PRO A 231 16.23 10.35 15.77
C PRO A 231 16.26 11.69 16.53
N PRO A 232 17.42 12.34 16.60
CA PRO A 232 17.55 13.63 17.27
C PRO A 232 16.97 14.76 16.42
N ASP A 233 16.71 15.90 17.06
CA ASP A 233 16.59 17.17 16.33
C ASP A 233 17.95 17.48 15.66
N VAL A 234 17.91 18.08 14.47
CA VAL A 234 19.12 18.48 13.73
C VAL A 234 19.07 19.97 13.36
N PRO A 235 20.21 20.59 12.99
CA PRO A 235 20.20 21.95 12.48
C PRO A 235 19.35 22.06 11.21
N GLY A 236 18.52 23.10 11.11
CA GLY A 236 17.83 23.47 9.87
C GLY A 236 18.59 24.57 9.09
N PRO A 237 18.11 24.92 7.89
CA PRO A 237 16.98 24.31 7.20
C PRO A 237 17.36 22.95 6.58
N LEU A 238 16.41 22.02 6.52
CA LEU A 238 16.59 20.76 5.81
C LEU A 238 16.54 20.97 4.29
N THR A 239 17.37 20.25 3.55
CA THR A 239 17.37 20.23 2.07
C THR A 239 17.15 18.83 1.52
N ILE A 240 16.66 18.75 0.28
CA ILE A 240 16.41 17.49 -0.44
C ILE A 240 17.27 17.51 -1.70
N ASP A 241 18.12 16.49 -1.85
CA ASP A 241 18.99 16.28 -3.01
C ASP A 241 18.51 15.10 -3.85
#